data_AF-A0A2I2F221-F1
#
_entry.id   AF-A0A2I2F221-F1
#
_cell.length_a   1.000
_cell.length_b   1.000
_cell.length_c   1.000
_cell.angle_alpha   90.00
_cell.angle_beta   90.00
_cell.angle_gamma   90.00
#
_symmetry.space_group_name_H-M   'P 1'
#
loop_
_entity.id
_entity.type
_entity.pdbx_description
1 polymer ?
#
loop_
_entity_poly.entity_id
_entity_poly.type
_entity_poly.pdbx_seq_one_letter_code
_entity_poly.pdbx_strand_id
1 'polypeptide(L)'
;MSSEINDTSPSTGGAPTNKDKPFTLTPEQHTQREKKLTTLHTSIATLEPQIAQLEAQLAETKSQLKNDPSATVRRHIRLLHDYNEIKDIAQGLMGLLADARGERQIDVQRGFGVGDRD
;
A
#
# COMPACT_ATOMS: atom_id res chain seq x y z
N MET A 1 -56.96 -14.39 47.85
CA MET A 1 -55.94 -15.26 47.23
C MET A 1 -54.78 -14.38 46.82
N SER A 2 -53.58 -14.81 47.21
CA SER A 2 -52.29 -14.12 47.10
C SER A 2 -51.97 -13.61 45.68
N SER A 3 -51.26 -12.49 45.60
CA SER A 3 -49.81 -12.51 45.30
C SER A 3 -49.24 -11.10 45.26
N GLU A 4 -48.18 -10.91 46.03
CA GLU A 4 -47.15 -9.88 45.86
C GLU A 4 -46.55 -9.96 44.45
N ILE A 5 -46.23 -8.79 43.88
CA ILE A 5 -44.94 -8.56 43.23
C ILE A 5 -44.53 -7.11 43.42
N ASN A 6 -43.36 -6.98 44.04
CA ASN A 6 -42.62 -5.77 44.33
C ASN A 6 -41.80 -5.29 43.10
N ASP A 7 -41.21 -4.10 43.25
CA ASP A 7 -40.08 -3.54 42.49
C ASP A 7 -40.37 -2.89 41.13
N THR A 8 -40.43 -1.55 41.12
CA THR A 8 -39.26 -0.68 40.86
C THR A 8 -39.72 0.76 40.61
N SER A 9 -39.50 1.64 41.59
CA SER A 9 -39.34 3.09 41.35
C SER A 9 -37.91 3.33 40.82
N PRO A 10 -37.61 4.34 39.97
CA PRO A 10 -37.60 5.74 40.40
C PRO A 10 -38.28 6.70 39.40
N SER A 11 -39.11 7.61 39.90
CA SER A 11 -38.70 8.95 40.33
C SER A 11 -38.67 9.92 39.15
N THR A 12 -39.73 10.73 39.04
CA THR A 12 -39.68 12.17 39.36
C THR A 12 -39.07 12.94 38.18
N GLY A 13 -39.85 13.59 37.34
CA GLY A 13 -40.82 14.59 37.72
C GLY A 13 -40.18 15.97 37.57
N GLY A 14 -40.78 16.80 36.73
CA GLY A 14 -40.70 18.25 36.82
C GLY A 14 -39.41 18.90 36.35
N ALA A 15 -39.49 19.56 35.20
CA ALA A 15 -38.56 20.61 34.79
C ALA A 15 -38.43 21.69 35.89
N PRO A 16 -37.30 22.44 35.88
CA PRO A 16 -37.48 23.85 35.60
C PRO A 16 -36.47 24.40 34.59
N THR A 17 -36.99 25.35 33.83
CA THR A 17 -36.37 26.33 32.96
C THR A 17 -35.20 27.08 33.62
N ASN A 18 -34.07 27.26 32.91
CA ASN A 18 -33.32 28.51 32.99
C ASN A 18 -32.64 28.85 31.65
N LYS A 19 -32.90 30.08 31.21
CA LYS A 19 -32.51 30.68 29.93
C LYS A 19 -31.05 31.17 29.98
N ASP A 20 -30.45 31.29 28.80
CA ASP A 20 -29.33 32.20 28.51
C ASP A 20 -28.03 32.00 29.30
N LYS A 21 -27.26 30.97 28.95
CA LYS A 21 -25.79 31.04 29.08
C LYS A 21 -25.21 31.37 27.69
N PRO A 22 -24.56 32.53 27.47
CA PRO A 22 -23.66 32.63 26.34
C PRO A 22 -22.61 31.53 26.54
N PHE A 23 -22.44 30.67 25.55
CA PHE A 23 -21.34 29.71 25.49
C PHE A 23 -20.05 30.52 25.26
N THR A 24 -19.62 31.28 26.28
CA THR A 24 -18.39 32.06 26.23
C THR A 24 -17.27 31.07 26.43
N LEU A 25 -16.63 30.71 25.31
CA LEU A 25 -15.38 29.96 25.28
C LEU A 25 -14.43 30.55 26.32
N THR A 26 -13.88 29.70 27.20
CA THR A 26 -12.89 30.16 28.17
C THR A 26 -11.66 30.70 27.42
N PRO A 27 -10.95 31.72 27.95
CA PRO A 27 -9.73 32.26 27.32
C PRO A 27 -8.69 31.17 26.99
N GLU A 28 -8.66 30.10 27.78
CA GLU A 28 -7.84 28.91 27.53
C GLU A 28 -8.26 28.14 26.27
N GLN A 29 -9.56 27.99 26.02
CA GLN A 29 -10.08 27.34 24.81
C GLN A 29 -9.78 28.15 23.56
N HIS A 30 -9.87 29.49 23.63
CA HIS A 30 -9.46 30.38 22.55
C HIS A 30 -7.97 30.22 22.23
N THR A 31 -7.12 30.31 23.25
CA THR A 31 -5.66 30.17 23.11
C THR A 31 -5.29 28.80 22.53
N GLN A 32 -5.97 27.73 22.95
CA GLN A 32 -5.72 26.39 22.44
C GLN A 32 -6.21 26.19 21.01
N ARG A 33 -7.32 26.82 20.63
CA ARG A 33 -7.82 26.82 19.25
C ARG A 33 -6.90 27.61 18.32
N GLU A 34 -6.42 28.76 18.76
CA GLU A 34 -5.43 29.57 18.03
C GLU A 34 -4.13 28.80 17.83
N LYS A 35 -3.58 28.17 18.88
CA LYS A 35 -2.42 27.28 18.76
C LYS A 35 -2.63 26.15 17.76
N LYS A 36 -3.81 25.52 17.78
CA LYS A 36 -4.17 24.47 16.80
C LYS A 36 -4.24 25.05 15.38
N LEU A 37 -4.85 26.21 15.20
CA LEU A 37 -4.93 26.88 13.91
C LEU A 37 -3.54 27.24 13.39
N THR A 38 -2.67 27.81 14.22
CA THR A 38 -1.29 28.12 13.82
C THR A 38 -0.53 26.85 13.44
N THR A 39 -0.66 25.77 14.21
CA THR A 39 -0.01 24.50 13.86
C THR A 39 -0.53 23.94 12.54
N LEU A 40 -1.84 23.98 12.30
CA LEU A 40 -2.44 23.51 11.04
C LEU A 40 -2.00 24.38 9.85
N HIS A 41 -1.95 25.70 10.01
CA HIS A 41 -1.47 26.61 8.98
C HIS A 41 0.01 26.37 8.65
N THR A 42 0.85 26.16 9.67
CA THR A 42 2.26 25.80 9.45
C THR A 42 2.38 24.47 8.72
N SER A 43 1.59 23.45 9.09
CA SER A 43 1.58 22.16 8.41
C SER A 43 1.09 22.26 6.96
N ILE A 44 0.09 23.09 6.68
CA ILE A 44 -0.38 23.31 5.30
C ILE A 44 0.74 23.99 4.48
N ALA A 45 1.34 25.04 5.04
CA ALA A 45 2.43 25.77 4.38
C ALA A 45 3.69 24.91 4.14
N THR A 46 3.91 23.84 4.91
CA THR A 46 5.00 22.90 4.66
C THR A 46 4.61 21.76 3.71
N LEU A 47 3.36 21.31 3.71
CA LEU A 47 2.89 20.21 2.86
C LEU A 47 2.67 20.64 1.41
N GLU A 48 2.16 21.85 1.16
CA GLU A 48 1.97 22.40 -0.18
C GLU A 48 3.26 22.39 -1.04
N PRO A 49 4.41 22.89 -0.56
CA PRO A 49 5.65 22.84 -1.34
C PRO A 49 6.19 21.41 -1.50
N GLN A 50 5.94 20.51 -0.54
CA GLN A 50 6.34 19.09 -0.67
C GLN A 50 5.53 18.38 -1.77
N ILE A 51 4.24 18.68 -1.90
CA ILE A 51 3.40 18.17 -2.98
C ILE A 51 3.93 18.67 -4.32
N ALA A 52 4.18 19.97 -4.45
CA ALA A 52 4.71 20.56 -5.68
C ALA A 52 6.08 19.97 -6.07
N GLN A 53 6.95 19.73 -5.08
CA GLN A 53 8.25 19.10 -5.30
C GLN A 53 8.13 17.64 -5.77
N LEU A 54 7.25 16.85 -5.15
CA LEU A 54 7.02 15.46 -5.54
C LEU A 54 6.36 15.36 -6.92
N GLU A 55 5.46 16.28 -7.26
CA GLU A 55 4.85 16.37 -8.59
C GLU A 55 5.90 16.71 -9.66
N ALA A 56 6.81 17.65 -9.37
CA ALA A 56 7.92 17.99 -10.28
C ALA A 56 8.86 16.79 -10.49
N GLN A 57 9.22 16.07 -9.42
CA GLN A 57 10.04 14.85 -9.51
C GLN A 57 9.33 13.73 -10.29
N LEU A 58 8.01 13.58 -10.11
CA LEU A 58 7.22 12.64 -10.89
C LEU A 58 7.18 13.03 -12.37
N ALA A 59 7.00 14.31 -12.69
CA ALA A 59 6.99 14.80 -14.07
C ALA A 59 8.36 14.58 -14.75
N GLU A 60 9.45 14.90 -14.05
CA GLU A 60 10.81 14.67 -14.54
C GLU A 60 11.07 13.18 -14.80
N THR A 61 10.75 12.32 -13.82
CA THR A 61 10.92 10.87 -13.93
C THR A 61 10.05 10.26 -15.04
N LYS A 62 8.81 10.73 -15.18
CA LYS A 62 7.91 10.31 -16.28
C LYS A 62 8.44 10.77 -17.64
N SER A 63 9.06 11.94 -17.75
CA SER A 63 9.62 12.44 -19.02
C SER A 63 10.81 11.60 -19.51
N GLN A 64 11.57 10.99 -18.60
CA GLN A 64 12.69 10.11 -18.93
C GLN A 64 12.24 8.72 -19.40
N LEU A 65 10.96 8.37 -19.21
CA LEU A 65 10.42 7.08 -19.62
C LEU A 65 9.76 7.15 -21.00
N LYS A 66 10.36 6.44 -21.97
CA LYS A 66 9.84 6.32 -23.36
C LYS A 66 8.51 5.57 -23.47
N ASN A 67 8.16 4.73 -22.49
CA ASN A 67 6.97 3.88 -22.49
C ASN A 67 6.29 3.93 -21.12
N ASP A 68 5.01 3.53 -21.03
CA ASP A 68 4.32 3.37 -19.75
C ASP A 68 5.15 2.47 -18.80
N PRO A 69 5.62 2.99 -17.65
CA PRO A 69 6.46 2.24 -16.70
C PRO A 69 5.82 0.92 -16.30
N SER A 70 4.52 0.97 -16.02
CA SER A 70 3.79 -0.18 -15.51
C SER A 70 3.62 -1.24 -16.59
N ALA A 71 3.31 -0.87 -17.83
CA ALA A 71 3.26 -1.82 -18.94
C ALA A 71 4.63 -2.46 -19.24
N THR A 72 5.71 -1.68 -19.17
CA THR A 72 7.07 -2.17 -19.45
C THR A 72 7.51 -3.19 -18.42
N VAL A 73 7.34 -2.89 -17.13
CA VAL A 73 7.68 -3.81 -16.04
C VAL A 73 6.85 -5.09 -16.13
N ARG A 74 5.53 -4.98 -16.33
CA ARG A 74 4.67 -6.17 -16.49
C ARG A 74 5.08 -7.04 -17.67
N ARG A 75 5.43 -6.43 -18.81
CA ARG A 75 5.91 -7.18 -19.98
C ARG A 75 7.24 -7.88 -19.69
N HIS A 76 8.15 -7.22 -18.99
CA HIS A 76 9.45 -7.79 -18.67
C HIS A 76 9.36 -8.93 -17.64
N ILE A 77 8.49 -8.80 -16.63
CA ILE A 77 8.19 -9.87 -15.66
C ILE A 77 7.66 -11.11 -16.37
N ARG A 78 6.72 -10.94 -17.33
CA ARG A 78 6.20 -12.08 -18.10
C ARG A 78 7.28 -12.74 -18.94
N LEU A 79 8.05 -11.97 -19.70
CA LEU A 79 9.12 -12.50 -20.53
C LEU A 79 10.18 -13.27 -19.71
N LEU A 80 10.52 -12.79 -18.52
CA LEU A 80 11.44 -13.51 -17.62
C LEU A 80 10.84 -14.80 -17.07
N HIS A 81 9.56 -14.81 -16.71
CA HIS A 81 8.89 -16.05 -16.27
C HIS A 81 8.82 -17.06 -17.40
N ASP A 82 8.35 -16.64 -18.57
CA ASP A 82 8.21 -17.51 -19.75
C ASP A 82 9.58 -18.08 -20.16
N TYR A 83 10.64 -17.26 -20.10
CA TYR A 83 12.00 -17.70 -20.37
C TYR A 83 12.48 -18.74 -19.36
N ASN A 84 12.36 -18.46 -18.07
CA ASN A 84 12.81 -19.37 -17.01
C ASN A 84 12.06 -20.70 -17.07
N GLU A 85 10.75 -20.66 -17.30
CA GLU A 85 9.93 -21.87 -17.39
C GLU A 85 10.38 -22.77 -18.55
N ILE A 86 10.59 -22.19 -19.74
CA ILE A 86 11.09 -22.95 -20.90
C ILE A 86 12.53 -23.46 -20.67
N LYS A 87 13.38 -22.66 -20.03
CA LYS A 87 14.77 -23.04 -19.71
C LYS A 87 14.80 -24.22 -18.74
N ASP A 88 13.98 -24.20 -17.69
CA ASP A 88 13.91 -25.27 -16.70
C ASP A 88 13.40 -26.58 -17.33
N ILE A 89 12.37 -26.50 -18.17
CA ILE A 89 11.86 -27.65 -18.94
C ILE A 89 12.95 -28.20 -19.87
N ALA A 90 13.63 -27.33 -20.61
CA ALA A 90 14.69 -27.74 -21.54
C ALA A 90 15.87 -28.39 -20.81
N GLN A 91 16.30 -27.84 -19.67
CA GLN A 91 17.35 -28.42 -18.85
C GLN A 91 16.95 -29.77 -18.26
N GLY A 92 15.70 -29.92 -17.81
CA GLY A 92 15.16 -31.20 -17.34
C GLY A 92 15.17 -32.27 -18.44
N LEU A 93 14.68 -31.92 -19.64
CA LEU A 93 14.70 -32.81 -20.80
C LEU A 93 16.13 -33.17 -21.24
N MET A 94 17.06 -32.21 -21.20
CA MET A 94 18.47 -32.48 -21.49
C MET A 94 19.11 -33.40 -20.46
N GLY A 95 18.74 -33.30 -19.18
CA GLY A 95 19.18 -34.25 -18.14
C GLY A 95 18.72 -35.67 -18.46
N LEU A 96 17.43 -35.85 -18.75
CA LEU A 96 16.88 -37.15 -19.15
C LEU A 96 17.52 -37.72 -20.42
N LEU A 97 17.83 -36.86 -21.39
CA LEU A 97 18.51 -37.26 -22.63
C LEU A 97 19.96 -37.68 -22.37
N ALA A 98 20.66 -36.97 -21.48
CA ALA A 98 22.02 -37.31 -21.08
C ALA A 98 22.07 -38.65 -20.35
N ASP A 99 21.13 -38.88 -19.43
CA ASP A 99 20.97 -40.15 -18.72
C ASP A 99 20.70 -41.31 -19.70
N ALA A 100 19.82 -41.10 -20.69
CA ALA A 100 19.51 -42.10 -21.71
C ALA A 100 20.69 -42.42 -22.64
N ARG A 101 21.58 -41.45 -22.88
CA ARG A 101 22.80 -41.63 -23.69
C ARG A 101 23.99 -42.14 -22.88
N GLY A 102 23.93 -42.09 -21.55
CA GLY A 102 25.07 -42.37 -20.68
C GLY A 102 26.19 -41.31 -20.78
N GLU A 103 25.86 -40.13 -21.29
CA GLU A 103 26.79 -39.00 -21.45
C GLU A 103 26.59 -37.98 -20.33
N ARG A 104 27.57 -37.10 -20.09
CA ARG A 104 27.37 -36.00 -19.15
C ARG A 104 26.48 -34.95 -19.80
N GLN A 105 25.60 -34.34 -19.00
CA GLN A 105 24.68 -33.29 -19.46
C GLN A 105 25.39 -32.13 -20.19
N ILE A 106 26.61 -31.79 -19.76
CA ILE A 106 27.45 -30.75 -20.39
C ILE A 106 27.88 -31.09 -21.82
N ASP A 107 28.05 -32.37 -22.14
CA ASP A 107 28.48 -32.83 -23.47
C ASP A 107 27.29 -32.83 -24.43
N VAL A 108 26.12 -33.21 -23.92
CA VAL A 108 24.85 -33.12 -24.64
C VAL A 108 24.48 -31.65 -24.92
N GLN A 109 24.55 -30.77 -23.92
CA GLN A 109 24.30 -29.34 -24.07
C GLN A 109 25.20 -28.71 -25.14
N ARG A 110 26.50 -29.05 -25.14
CA ARG A 110 27.46 -28.63 -26.16
C ARG A 110 27.08 -29.14 -27.56
N GLY A 111 26.59 -30.37 -27.67
CA GLY A 111 26.09 -30.94 -28.93
C GLY A 111 24.85 -30.25 -29.49
N PHE A 112 24.00 -29.68 -28.62
CA PHE A 112 22.83 -28.88 -29.01
C PHE A 112 23.11 -27.38 -29.13
N GLY A 113 24.36 -26.95 -28.95
CA GLY A 113 24.76 -25.55 -29.06
C GLY A 113 24.28 -24.65 -27.92
N VAL A 114 23.92 -25.23 -26.77
CA VAL A 114 23.49 -24.50 -25.57
C VAL A 114 24.69 -24.40 -24.61
N GLY A 115 25.02 -23.18 -24.17
CA GLY A 115 26.09 -22.94 -23.20
C GLY A 115 25.55 -22.62 -21.80
N ASP A 116 26.36 -22.83 -20.75
CA ASP A 116 25.99 -22.55 -19.36
C ASP A 116 25.63 -21.06 -19.07
N ARG A 117 25.94 -20.16 -20.01
CA ARG A 117 25.74 -18.70 -19.88
C ARG A 117 24.44 -18.19 -20.49
N ASP A 118 23.68 -19.05 -21.16
CA ASP A 118 22.38 -18.74 -21.73
C ASP A 118 21.28 -19.31 -20.83
#